data_AF-A0A7S4C316-F1
#
_entry.id   AF-A0A7S4C316-F1
#
_cell.length_a   1.000
_cell.length_b   1.000
_cell.length_c   1.000
_cell.angle_alpha   90.00
_cell.angle_beta   90.00
_cell.angle_gamma   90.00
#
_symmetry.space_group_name_H-M   'P 1'
#
loop_
_entity.id
_entity.type
_entity.pdbx_description
1 polymer ?
#
loop_
_entity_poly.entity_id
_entity_poly.type
_entity_poly.pdbx_seq_one_letter_code
_entity_poly.pdbx_strand_id
1 'polypeptide(L)'
;EIFGKESILVDWRFWMTLDFSETCYSLLLVPFVLLQLEPFKRYFTHAKPTGYDRYGRLCWSLGAYEIAQLDEQRAREEAEDRAASAIQGLWTRRRSTFEAASD
;
A
#
# COMPACT_ATOMS: atom_id res chain seq x y z
N GLU A 1 25.91 7.87 -65.85
CA GLU A 1 24.93 8.38 -64.85
C GLU A 1 24.60 7.42 -63.70
N ILE A 2 25.24 6.26 -63.57
CA ILE A 2 24.89 5.28 -62.51
C ILE A 2 25.44 5.68 -61.13
N PHE A 3 26.56 6.41 -61.08
CA PHE A 3 27.21 6.82 -59.82
C PHE A 3 26.45 7.87 -58.99
N GLY A 4 25.51 8.62 -59.58
CA GLY A 4 24.76 9.65 -58.84
C GLY A 4 23.55 9.11 -58.08
N LYS A 5 23.03 7.93 -58.43
CA LYS A 5 21.88 7.33 -57.73
C LYS A 5 22.27 6.66 -56.41
N GLU A 6 23.47 6.08 -56.33
CA GLU A 6 23.93 5.39 -55.12
C GLU A 6 24.24 6.36 -53.98
N SER A 7 24.82 7.54 -54.26
CA SER A 7 25.10 8.54 -53.23
C SER A 7 23.82 9.10 -52.59
N ILE A 8 22.82 9.41 -53.42
CA ILE A 8 21.50 9.87 -52.94
C ILE A 8 20.80 8.77 -52.15
N LEU A 9 20.97 7.50 -52.56
CA LEU A 9 20.39 6.35 -51.87
C LEU A 9 21.03 6.10 -50.49
N VAL A 10 22.32 6.39 -50.34
CA VAL A 10 23.03 6.27 -49.05
C VAL A 10 22.63 7.41 -48.10
N ASP A 11 22.46 8.61 -48.63
CA ASP A 11 22.08 9.78 -47.83
C ASP A 11 20.70 9.62 -47.17
N TRP A 12 19.65 9.19 -47.91
CA TRP A 12 18.32 9.06 -47.28
C TRP A 12 18.26 7.97 -46.22
N ARG A 13 19.05 6.89 -46.36
CA ARG A 13 19.11 5.81 -45.37
C ARG A 13 19.77 6.29 -44.09
N PHE A 14 20.80 7.13 -44.21
CA PHE A 14 21.46 7.74 -43.07
C PHE A 14 20.49 8.65 -42.31
N TRP A 15 19.80 9.57 -43.00
CA TRP A 15 18.81 10.45 -42.38
C TRP A 15 17.64 9.69 -41.75
N MET A 16 17.09 8.69 -42.42
CA MET A 16 16.04 7.83 -41.83
C MET A 16 16.52 7.09 -40.57
N THR A 17 17.76 6.61 -40.56
CA THR A 17 18.31 5.92 -39.39
C THR A 17 18.51 6.90 -38.23
N LEU A 18 18.92 8.13 -38.53
CA LEU A 18 19.12 9.19 -37.56
C LEU A 18 17.77 9.61 -36.94
N ASP A 19 16.76 9.89 -37.77
CA ASP A 19 15.38 10.18 -37.32
C ASP A 19 14.80 9.04 -36.47
N PHE A 20 15.02 7.80 -36.89
CA PHE A 20 14.59 6.63 -36.12
C PHE A 20 15.29 6.55 -34.76
N SER A 21 16.60 6.80 -34.72
CA SER A 21 17.37 6.78 -33.48
C SER A 21 16.93 7.88 -32.51
N GLU A 22 16.62 9.08 -33.01
CA GLU A 22 16.09 10.18 -32.21
C GLU A 22 14.68 9.86 -31.69
N THR A 23 13.84 9.26 -32.52
CA THR A 23 12.50 8.80 -32.13
C THR A 23 12.58 7.72 -31.05
N CYS A 24 13.47 6.74 -31.19
CA CYS A 24 13.68 5.72 -30.16
C CYS A 24 14.19 6.32 -28.84
N TYR A 25 15.14 7.25 -28.92
CA TYR A 25 15.69 7.91 -27.73
C TYR A 25 14.62 8.72 -26.99
N SER A 26 13.82 9.51 -27.71
CA SER A 26 12.72 10.27 -27.13
C SER A 26 11.65 9.34 -26.51
N LEU A 27 11.31 8.23 -27.17
CA LEU A 27 10.36 7.24 -26.64
C LEU A 27 10.85 6.56 -25.35
N LEU A 28 12.16 6.32 -25.24
CA LEU A 28 12.78 5.83 -24.00
C LEU A 28 12.77 6.86 -22.87
N LEU A 29 12.77 8.16 -23.19
CA LEU A 29 12.67 9.23 -22.20
C LEU A 29 11.24 9.52 -21.73
N VAL A 30 10.22 9.18 -22.54
CA VAL A 30 8.80 9.38 -22.21
C VAL A 30 8.44 8.93 -20.78
N PRO A 31 8.76 7.71 -20.29
CA PRO A 31 8.37 7.30 -18.94
C PRO A 31 8.98 8.18 -17.84
N PHE A 32 10.20 8.69 -18.02
CA PHE A 32 10.85 9.56 -17.04
C PHE A 32 10.18 10.94 -16.98
N VAL A 33 9.81 11.48 -18.15
CA VAL A 33 9.07 12.75 -18.24
C VAL A 33 7.67 12.61 -17.66
N LEU A 34 6.96 11.50 -17.98
CA LEU A 34 5.63 11.22 -17.44
C LEU A 34 5.64 11.14 -15.92
N LEU A 35 6.67 10.53 -15.31
CA LEU A 35 6.80 10.47 -13.85
C LEU A 35 7.14 11.82 -13.20
N GLN A 36 7.72 12.75 -13.96
CA GLN A 36 8.01 14.10 -13.46
C GLN A 36 6.76 14.99 -13.42
N LEU A 37 5.76 14.70 -14.27
CA LEU A 37 4.49 15.43 -14.32
C LEU A 37 3.65 15.18 -13.05
N GLU A 38 3.35 16.26 -12.34
CA GLU A 38 2.54 16.29 -11.11
C GLU A 38 1.21 15.51 -11.17
N PRO A 39 0.40 15.57 -12.24
CA PRO A 39 -0.84 14.78 -12.30
C PRO A 39 -0.56 13.27 -12.36
N PHE A 40 0.50 12.84 -13.05
CA PHE A 40 0.85 11.43 -13.17
C PHE A 40 1.44 10.87 -11.90
N LYS A 41 2.13 11.69 -11.09
CA LYS A 41 2.61 11.27 -9.77
C LYS A 41 1.46 10.68 -8.96
N ARG A 42 0.29 11.33 -8.90
CA ARG A 42 -0.87 10.82 -8.14
C ARG A 42 -1.35 9.43 -8.61
N TYR A 43 -1.35 9.19 -9.92
CA TYR A 43 -1.76 7.90 -10.49
C TYR A 43 -0.72 6.79 -10.27
N PHE A 44 0.57 7.12 -10.35
CA PHE A 44 1.64 6.15 -10.07
C PHE A 44 1.87 5.95 -8.56
N THR A 45 1.52 6.92 -7.72
CA THR A 45 1.64 6.85 -6.25
C THR A 45 0.43 6.24 -5.56
N HIS A 46 -0.40 5.45 -6.25
CA HIS A 46 -1.39 4.57 -5.58
C HIS A 46 -0.73 3.43 -4.78
N ALA A 47 0.56 3.55 -4.45
CA ALA A 47 1.16 2.79 -3.37
C ALA A 47 0.39 3.14 -2.08
N LYS A 48 -0.43 2.19 -1.60
CA LYS A 48 -1.03 2.29 -0.28
C LYS A 48 0.09 2.56 0.71
N PRO A 49 -0.08 3.50 1.65
CA PRO A 49 0.95 3.77 2.63
C PRO A 49 1.24 2.46 3.39
N THR A 50 2.49 2.02 3.34
CA THR A 50 2.96 0.82 4.01
C THR A 50 3.89 1.22 5.14
N GLY A 51 3.87 0.43 6.21
CA GLY A 51 4.72 0.61 7.38
C GLY A 51 5.25 -0.73 7.85
N TYR A 52 6.12 -0.70 8.87
CA TYR A 52 6.62 -1.91 9.52
C TYR A 52 5.95 -2.07 10.88
N ASP A 53 5.52 -3.30 11.17
CA ASP A 53 5.07 -3.69 12.50
C ASP A 53 6.26 -3.80 13.47
N ARG A 54 6.00 -3.89 14.79
CA ARG A 54 6.99 -4.08 15.85
C ARG A 54 7.87 -5.32 15.64
N TYR A 55 7.40 -6.29 14.85
CA TYR A 55 8.13 -7.49 14.46
C TYR A 55 8.91 -7.36 13.13
N GLY A 56 8.99 -6.15 12.57
CA GLY A 56 9.70 -5.89 11.31
C GLY A 56 8.98 -6.40 10.05
N ARG A 57 7.70 -6.75 10.15
CA ARG A 57 6.89 -7.22 9.00
C ARG A 57 6.28 -6.02 8.27
N LEU A 58 6.29 -6.04 6.94
CA LEU A 58 5.64 -5.02 6.12
C LEU A 58 4.12 -5.17 6.25
N CYS A 59 3.45 -4.12 6.70
CA CYS A 59 2.01 -4.05 6.90
C CYS A 59 1.45 -2.80 6.21
N TRP A 60 0.16 -2.80 5.88
CA TRP A 60 -0.52 -1.60 5.43
C TRP A 60 -0.67 -0.64 6.62
N SER A 61 -0.35 0.63 6.44
CA SER A 61 -0.60 1.62 7.48
C SER A 61 -2.10 1.89 7.53
N LEU A 62 -2.69 1.67 8.70
CA LEU A 62 -4.08 2.01 8.95
C LEU A 62 -4.23 3.54 8.98
N GLY A 63 -5.31 4.04 8.40
CA GLY A 63 -5.66 5.46 8.53
C GLY A 63 -6.09 5.79 9.96
N ALA A 64 -6.01 7.07 10.36
CA ALA A 64 -6.43 7.52 11.70
C ALA A 64 -7.88 7.10 12.05
N TYR A 65 -8.76 7.06 11.06
CA TYR A 65 -10.14 6.60 11.21
C TYR A 65 -10.23 5.10 11.49
N GLU A 66 -9.48 4.27 10.77
CA GLU A 66 -9.45 2.81 10.98
C GLU A 66 -8.85 2.46 12.33
N ILE A 67 -7.84 3.23 12.78
CA ILE A 67 -7.26 3.11 14.12
C ILE A 67 -8.32 3.39 15.18
N ALA A 68 -9.09 4.48 15.05
CA ALA A 68 -10.14 4.83 16.00
C ALA A 68 -11.23 3.76 16.09
N GLN A 69 -11.61 3.14 14.96
CA GLN A 69 -12.58 2.04 14.96
C GLN A 69 -12.05 0.78 15.67
N LEU A 70 -10.78 0.44 15.45
CA LEU A 70 -10.14 -0.70 16.11
C LEU A 70 -10.02 -0.48 17.62
N ASP A 71 -9.69 0.72 18.05
CA ASP A 71 -9.60 1.06 19.48
C ASP A 71 -10.98 1.02 20.15
N GLU A 72 -12.04 1.46 19.46
CA GLU A 72 -13.41 1.35 19.97
C GLU A 72 -13.86 -0.10 20.11
N GLN A 73 -13.52 -0.96 19.14
CA GLN A 73 -13.81 -2.40 19.21
C GLN A 73 -13.09 -3.06 20.39
N ARG A 74 -11.79 -2.80 20.56
CA ARG A 74 -11.02 -3.32 21.69
C ARG A 74 -11.58 -2.86 23.04
N ALA A 75 -11.99 -1.61 23.15
CA ALA A 75 -12.59 -1.10 24.37
C ALA A 75 -13.91 -1.80 24.72
N ARG A 76 -14.71 -2.19 23.71
CA ARG A 76 -15.94 -2.96 23.91
C ARG A 76 -15.65 -4.39 24.37
N GLU A 77 -14.72 -5.08 23.72
CA GLU A 77 -14.31 -6.44 24.11
C GLU A 77 -13.77 -6.46 25.55
N GLU A 78 -12.92 -5.50 25.93
CA GLU A 78 -12.42 -5.39 27.31
C GLU A 78 -13.54 -5.12 28.32
N ALA A 79 -14.57 -4.35 27.94
CA ALA A 79 -15.71 -4.08 28.81
C ALA A 79 -16.57 -5.33 29.01
N GLU A 80 -16.79 -6.12 27.95
CA GLU A 80 -17.51 -7.39 28.00
C GLU A 80 -16.76 -8.43 28.85
N ASP A 81 -15.45 -8.54 28.69
CA ASP A 81 -14.61 -9.45 29.49
C ASP A 81 -14.63 -9.10 30.98
N ARG A 82 -14.55 -7.81 31.32
CA ARG A 82 -14.68 -7.34 32.72
C ARG A 82 -16.05 -7.65 33.29
N ALA A 83 -17.11 -7.47 32.51
CA ALA A 83 -18.48 -7.78 32.94
C ALA A 83 -18.65 -9.29 33.17
N ALA A 84 -18.13 -10.13 32.26
CA ALA A 84 -18.16 -11.58 32.40
C ALA A 84 -17.39 -12.06 33.64
N SER A 85 -16.19 -11.52 33.87
CA SER A 85 -15.37 -11.83 35.05
C SER A 85 -16.07 -11.43 36.36
N ALA A 86 -16.70 -10.24 36.39
CA ALA A 86 -17.45 -9.78 37.56
C ALA A 86 -18.65 -10.68 37.88
N ILE A 87 -19.40 -11.10 36.85
CA ILE A 87 -20.52 -12.05 37.01
C ILE A 87 -20.00 -13.37 37.55
N GLN A 88 -18.92 -13.92 36.99
CA GLN A 88 -18.33 -15.17 37.44
C GLN A 88 -17.86 -15.10 38.90
N GLY A 89 -17.27 -13.98 39.32
CA GLY A 89 -16.89 -13.71 40.71
C GLY A 89 -18.08 -13.64 41.68
N LEU A 90 -19.22 -13.09 41.24
CA LEU A 90 -20.46 -13.09 42.04
C LEU A 90 -21.03 -14.50 42.21
N TRP A 91 -21.02 -15.31 41.15
CA TRP A 91 -21.47 -16.70 41.20
C TRP A 91 -20.62 -17.56 42.13
N THR A 92 -19.28 -17.43 42.06
CA THR A 92 -18.37 -18.18 42.95
C THR A 92 -18.55 -17.76 44.40
N ARG A 93 -18.69 -16.46 44.69
CA ARG A 93 -18.96 -15.96 46.03
C ARG A 93 -20.31 -16.44 46.59
N ARG A 94 -21.35 -16.48 45.76
CA ARG A 94 -22.67 -16.98 46.17
C ARG A 94 -22.64 -18.48 46.47
N ARG A 95 -21.89 -19.26 45.69
CA ARG A 95 -21.70 -20.70 45.91
C ARG A 95 -21.02 -20.99 47.25
N SER A 96 -19.92 -20.29 47.55
CA SER A 96 -19.20 -20.48 48.80
C SER A 96 -20.03 -20.07 50.03
N THR A 97 -20.84 -19.01 49.93
CA THR A 97 -21.76 -18.64 51.02
C THR A 97 -22.85 -19.68 51.28
N PHE A 98 -23.27 -20.42 50.24
CA PHE A 98 -24.29 -21.45 50.38
C PHE A 98 -23.72 -22.72 51.01
N GLU A 99 -22.50 -23.10 50.62
CA GLU A 99 -21.77 -24.23 51.22
C GLU A 99 -21.48 -23.96 52.71
N ALA A 100 -21.00 -22.76 53.05
CA ALA A 100 -20.72 -22.39 54.44
C ALA A 100 -21.95 -22.29 55.36
N ALA A 101 -23.17 -22.20 54.79
CA ALA A 101 -24.42 -22.18 55.55
C ALA A 101 -25.06 -23.56 55.72
N SER A 102 -24.50 -24.59 55.07
CA SER A 102 -24.99 -25.97 55.09
C SER A 102 -24.26 -26.87 56.09
N ASP A 103 -23.14 -26.41 56.65
CA ASP A 103 -22.37 -27.06 57.72
C ASP A 103 -22.77 -26.49 59.10
#